data_AF-A0A3E3IHD7-F1
#
_entry.id   AF-A0A3E3IHD7-F1
#
_cell.length_a   1.000
_cell.length_b   1.000
_cell.length_c   1.000
_cell.angle_alpha   90.00
_cell.angle_beta   90.00
_cell.angle_gamma   90.00
#
_symmetry.space_group_name_H-M   'P 1'
#
loop_
_entity.id
_entity.type
_entity.pdbx_description
1 polymer ?
#
loop_
_entity_poly.entity_id
_entity_poly.type
_entity_poly.pdbx_seq_one_letter_code
_entity_poly.pdbx_strand_id
1 'polypeptide(L)'
;MVPVLARMSVVIKAQHETSVMTGNYEMGYVCGLLCRLAGITPPPLETPLKLQEKMMAALEGYNAADEREKNIIRMLKYYKPDDNMDDQVKELFSMGLEENRPWQR
;
A
#
# COMPACT_ATOMS: atom_id res chain seq x y z
N MET A 1 -17.62 -3.41 -1.56
CA MET A 1 -17.16 -4.79 -1.83
C MET A 1 -15.70 -4.82 -2.25
N VAL A 2 -15.30 -4.04 -3.27
CA VAL A 2 -13.90 -3.98 -3.75
C VAL A 2 -12.90 -3.56 -2.66
N PRO A 3 -13.14 -2.55 -1.81
CA PRO A 3 -12.15 -2.14 -0.81
C PRO A 3 -11.79 -3.22 0.21
N VAL A 4 -12.81 -3.92 0.74
CA VAL A 4 -12.60 -5.02 1.70
C VAL A 4 -11.79 -6.16 1.07
N LEU A 5 -12.06 -6.52 -0.19
CA LEU A 5 -11.33 -7.56 -0.89
C LEU A 5 -9.87 -7.17 -1.15
N ALA A 6 -9.62 -5.93 -1.58
CA ALA A 6 -8.26 -5.43 -1.80
C ALA A 6 -7.45 -5.42 -0.50
N ARG A 7 -8.03 -4.94 0.60
CA ARG A 7 -7.43 -5.01 1.94
C ARG A 7 -7.07 -6.45 2.30
N MET A 8 -8.04 -7.37 2.26
CA MET A 8 -7.82 -8.78 2.62
C MET A 8 -6.75 -9.43 1.76
N SER A 9 -6.74 -9.15 0.45
CA SER A 9 -5.72 -9.62 -0.48
C SER A 9 -4.33 -9.17 -0.04
N VAL A 10 -4.14 -7.90 0.29
CA VAL A 10 -2.87 -7.37 0.80
C VAL A 10 -2.45 -8.06 2.11
N VAL A 11 -3.37 -8.23 3.05
CA VAL A 11 -3.07 -8.90 4.34
C VAL A 11 -2.56 -10.33 4.13
N ILE A 12 -3.17 -11.08 3.20
CA ILE A 12 -2.75 -12.45 2.87
C ILE A 12 -1.40 -12.42 2.15
N LYS A 13 -1.24 -11.56 1.14
CA LYS A 13 -0.01 -11.46 0.35
C LYS A 13 1.21 -11.03 1.17
N ALA A 14 1.01 -10.17 2.17
CA ALA A 14 2.06 -9.75 3.09
C ALA A 14 2.67 -10.93 3.89
N GLN A 15 1.94 -12.03 4.05
CA GLN A 15 2.44 -13.25 4.72
C GLN A 15 3.39 -14.07 3.83
N HIS A 16 3.48 -13.77 2.53
CA HIS A 16 4.19 -14.59 1.56
C HIS A 16 5.20 -13.79 0.75
N GLU A 17 6.47 -14.16 0.90
CA GLU A 17 7.61 -13.55 0.22
C GLU A 17 7.67 -13.82 -1.29
N THR A 18 6.64 -14.35 -1.94
CA THR A 18 6.60 -14.49 -3.42
C THR A 18 5.43 -13.74 -4.04
N SER A 19 4.60 -13.10 -3.20
CA SER A 19 3.42 -12.38 -3.66
C SER A 19 3.79 -11.09 -4.40
N VAL A 20 2.90 -10.71 -5.32
CA VAL A 20 2.97 -9.47 -6.11
C VAL A 20 1.67 -8.69 -6.01
N MET A 21 1.79 -7.36 -6.11
CA MET A 21 0.64 -6.46 -6.18
C MET A 21 -0.03 -6.59 -7.55
N THR A 22 -1.35 -6.70 -7.58
CA THR A 22 -2.13 -7.02 -8.79
C THR A 22 -3.02 -5.88 -9.27
N GLY A 23 -3.10 -4.75 -8.56
CA GLY A 23 -3.93 -3.62 -8.98
C GLY A 23 -3.77 -2.37 -8.10
N ASN A 24 -4.20 -1.22 -8.64
CA ASN A 24 -4.11 0.08 -7.98
C ASN A 24 -4.87 0.15 -6.65
N TYR A 25 -5.93 -0.66 -6.50
CA TYR A 25 -6.65 -0.79 -5.23
C TYR A 25 -5.73 -1.29 -4.10
N GLU A 26 -4.95 -2.35 -4.36
CA GLU A 26 -3.98 -2.87 -3.38
C GLU A 26 -2.89 -1.83 -3.12
N MET A 27 -2.44 -1.13 -4.16
CA MET A 27 -1.45 -0.06 -4.05
C MET A 27 -1.95 1.09 -3.16
N GLY A 28 -3.17 1.57 -3.37
CA GLY A 28 -3.77 2.64 -2.58
C GLY A 28 -3.75 2.28 -1.10
N TYR A 29 -4.26 1.09 -0.74
CA TYR A 29 -4.24 0.61 0.63
C TYR A 29 -2.82 0.48 1.21
N VAL A 30 -1.89 -0.12 0.46
CA VAL A 30 -0.49 -0.27 0.91
C VAL A 30 0.18 1.08 1.13
N CYS A 31 -0.03 2.05 0.25
CA CYS A 31 0.55 3.39 0.40
C CYS A 31 0.02 4.08 1.66
N GLY A 32 -1.28 3.99 1.93
CA GLY A 32 -1.88 4.54 3.15
C GLY A 32 -1.36 3.83 4.41
N LEU A 33 -1.32 2.49 4.37
CA LEU A 33 -0.80 1.68 5.47
C LEU A 33 0.67 1.99 5.78
N LEU A 34 1.52 2.11 4.77
CA LEU A 34 2.93 2.45 4.96
C LEU A 34 3.12 3.86 5.50
N CYS A 35 2.31 4.84 5.10
CA CYS A 35 2.31 6.15 5.74
C CYS A 35 2.01 6.03 7.24
N ARG A 36 1.01 5.21 7.62
CA ARG A 36 0.62 5.00 9.01
C ARG A 36 1.67 4.26 9.84
N LEU A 37 2.32 3.24 9.26
CA LEU A 37 3.35 2.43 9.92
C LEU A 37 4.68 3.19 10.07
N ALA A 38 5.10 3.88 9.01
CA ALA A 38 6.34 4.65 9.01
C ALA A 38 6.21 6.04 9.63
N GLY A 39 4.99 6.49 9.95
CA GLY A 39 4.73 7.83 10.48
C GLY A 39 5.00 8.96 9.47
N ILE A 40 4.87 8.66 8.18
CA ILE A 40 5.14 9.59 7.08
C ILE A 40 3.89 10.42 6.78
N THR A 41 4.09 11.70 6.41
CA THR A 41 3.00 12.55 5.97
C THR A 41 2.45 12.05 4.62
N PRO A 42 1.14 11.80 4.48
CA PRO A 42 0.54 11.30 3.25
C PRO A 42 0.85 12.19 2.03
N PRO A 43 1.42 11.66 0.94
CA PRO A 43 1.67 12.45 -0.26
C PRO A 43 0.36 12.79 -0.99
N PRO A 44 0.35 13.83 -1.84
CA PRO A 44 -0.81 14.16 -2.66
C PRO A 44 -1.20 13.02 -3.61
N LEU A 45 -2.50 12.70 -3.67
CA LEU A 45 -3.10 11.66 -4.53
C LEU A 45 -3.32 12.18 -5.96
N GLU A 46 -2.23 12.45 -6.68
CA GLU A 46 -2.29 12.95 -8.07
C GLU A 46 -2.55 11.81 -9.09
N THR A 47 -1.55 10.95 -9.29
CA THR A 47 -1.62 9.79 -10.18
C THR A 47 -1.03 8.57 -9.47
N PRO A 48 -1.43 7.36 -9.86
CA PRO A 48 -0.94 6.14 -9.22
C PRO A 48 0.59 6.01 -9.27
N LEU A 49 1.18 6.33 -10.43
CA LEU A 49 2.63 6.34 -10.61
C LEU A 49 3.34 7.34 -9.69
N LYS A 50 2.88 8.60 -9.65
CA LYS A 50 3.47 9.62 -8.78
C LYS A 50 3.32 9.28 -7.30
N LEU A 51 2.20 8.66 -6.91
CA LEU A 51 1.97 8.20 -5.55
C LEU A 51 3.02 7.14 -5.18
N GLN A 52 3.21 6.14 -6.03
CA GLN A 52 4.24 5.11 -5.83
C GLN A 52 5.65 5.71 -5.74
N GLU A 53 6.04 6.59 -6.66
CA GLU A 53 7.35 7.23 -6.67
C GLU A 53 7.62 8.03 -5.37
N LYS A 54 6.65 8.85 -4.95
CA LYS A 54 6.75 9.62 -3.70
C LYS A 54 6.81 8.71 -2.47
N MET A 55 6.04 7.64 -2.45
CA MET A 55 6.09 6.66 -1.37
C MET A 55 7.45 5.94 -1.30
N MET A 56 7.99 5.51 -2.43
CA MET A 56 9.30 4.87 -2.48
C MET A 56 10.43 5.82 -2.07
N ALA A 57 10.35 7.10 -2.46
CA ALA A 57 11.28 8.13 -2.00
C ALA A 57 11.16 8.40 -0.49
N ALA A 58 9.93 8.46 0.04
CA ALA A 58 9.71 8.69 1.47
C ALA A 58 10.13 7.49 2.34
N LEU A 59 10.14 6.29 1.78
CA LEU A 59 10.61 5.05 2.41
C LEU A 59 12.10 4.77 2.16
N GLU A 60 12.82 5.68 1.51
CA GLU A 60 14.25 5.52 1.29
C GLU A 60 14.99 5.49 2.64
N GLY A 61 15.68 4.38 2.93
CA GLY A 61 16.34 4.16 4.21
C GLY A 61 15.39 3.75 5.36
N TYR A 62 14.10 3.56 5.10
CA TYR A 62 13.17 3.01 6.08
C TYR A 62 13.47 1.53 6.33
N ASN A 63 13.61 1.15 7.60
CA ASN A 63 13.80 -0.25 8.00
C ASN A 63 12.46 -0.85 8.43
N ALA A 64 12.00 -1.86 7.70
CA ALA A 64 10.76 -2.56 8.00
C ALA A 64 10.78 -3.17 9.41
N ALA A 65 9.68 -3.05 10.15
CA ALA A 65 9.58 -3.59 11.51
C ALA A 65 9.42 -5.12 11.53
N ASP A 66 8.80 -5.70 10.51
CA ASP A 66 8.63 -7.14 10.37
C ASP A 66 8.67 -7.61 8.89
N GLU A 67 8.67 -8.94 8.69
CA GLU A 67 8.70 -9.54 7.34
C GLU A 67 7.46 -9.18 6.51
N ARG A 68 6.30 -8.91 7.13
CA ARG A 68 5.08 -8.53 6.38
C ARG A 68 5.23 -7.15 5.78
N GLU A 69 5.76 -6.21 6.55
CA GLU A 69 6.08 -4.87 6.11
C GLU A 69 7.13 -4.89 4.99
N LYS A 70 8.18 -5.68 5.16
CA LYS A 70 9.19 -5.90 4.11
C LYS A 70 8.57 -6.45 2.82
N ASN A 71 7.64 -7.39 2.92
CA ASN A 71 6.94 -7.97 1.77
C ASN A 71 6.08 -6.93 1.04
N ILE A 72 5.32 -6.09 1.75
CA ILE A 72 4.49 -5.06 1.11
C ILE A 72 5.33 -3.95 0.49
N ILE A 73 6.44 -3.53 1.11
CA ILE A 73 7.37 -2.54 0.52
C ILE A 73 7.96 -3.10 -0.77
N ARG A 74 8.34 -4.38 -0.77
CA ARG A 74 8.85 -5.05 -1.97
C ARG A 74 7.78 -5.16 -3.05
N MET A 75 6.55 -5.54 -2.69
CA MET A 75 5.42 -5.58 -3.63
C MET A 75 5.18 -4.21 -4.25
N LEU A 76 5.19 -3.14 -3.44
CA LEU A 76 5.04 -1.77 -3.91
C LEU A 76 6.18 -1.37 -4.85
N LYS A 77 7.43 -1.74 -4.54
CA LYS A 77 8.61 -1.41 -5.37
C LYS A 77 8.53 -1.99 -6.79
N TYR A 78 8.01 -3.20 -6.95
CA TYR A 78 7.95 -3.90 -8.25
C TYR A 78 6.62 -3.75 -8.98
N TYR A 79 5.62 -3.13 -8.34
CA TYR A 79 4.34 -2.88 -8.97
C TYR A 79 4.48 -1.87 -10.12
N LYS A 80 3.71 -2.06 -11.19
CA LYS A 80 3.59 -1.08 -12.27
C LYS A 80 2.14 -0.61 -12.29
N PRO A 81 1.84 0.55 -11.71
CA PRO A 81 0.48 1.05 -11.67
C PRO A 81 -0.02 1.42 -13.06
N ASP A 82 -1.32 1.22 -13.28
CA ASP A 82 -2.04 1.80 -14.41
C ASP A 82 -2.57 3.20 -14.05
N ASP A 83 -3.23 3.89 -14.98
CA ASP A 83 -3.72 5.26 -14.77
C ASP A 83 -4.99 5.35 -13.91
N ASN A 84 -5.56 4.22 -13.43
CA ASN A 84 -6.81 4.23 -12.66
C ASN A 84 -6.60 4.80 -11.24
N MET A 85 -7.08 6.03 -11.01
CA MET A 85 -7.14 6.67 -9.69
C MET A 85 -8.57 7.09 -9.36
N ASP A 86 -9.48 6.12 -9.37
CA ASP A 86 -10.88 6.33 -8.99
C ASP A 86 -11.05 6.56 -7.47
N ASP A 87 -12.29 6.80 -7.06
CA ASP A 87 -12.60 7.09 -5.67
C ASP A 87 -12.42 5.89 -4.73
N GLN A 88 -12.48 4.65 -5.25
CA GLN A 88 -12.21 3.46 -4.44
C GLN A 88 -10.72 3.30 -4.15
N VAL A 89 -9.82 3.70 -5.07
CA VAL A 89 -8.37 3.75 -4.79
C VAL A 89 -8.08 4.77 -3.67
N LYS A 90 -8.73 5.94 -3.70
CA LYS A 90 -8.61 6.97 -2.65
C LYS A 90 -9.22 6.54 -1.32
N GLU A 91 -10.36 5.84 -1.36
CA GLU A 91 -10.97 5.22 -0.18
C GLU A 91 -9.99 4.22 0.45
N LEU A 92 -9.38 3.35 -0.36
CA LEU A 92 -8.41 2.37 0.11
C LEU A 92 -7.17 3.00 0.73
N PHE A 93 -6.67 4.08 0.14
CA PHE A 93 -5.60 4.87 0.74
C PHE A 93 -6.00 5.41 2.12
N SER A 94 -7.20 5.96 2.24
CA SER A 94 -7.73 6.48 3.51
C SER A 94 -7.91 5.35 4.54
N MET A 95 -8.42 4.19 4.12
CA MET A 95 -8.53 2.99 4.96
C MET A 95 -7.17 2.52 5.47
N GLY A 96 -6.13 2.57 4.64
CA GLY A 96 -4.77 2.24 5.04
C GLY A 96 -4.21 3.22 6.07
N LEU A 97 -4.48 4.52 5.92
CA LEU A 97 -4.06 5.54 6.88
C LEU A 97 -4.71 5.38 8.25
N GLU A 98 -5.99 5.00 8.26
CA GLU A 98 -6.78 4.81 9.48
C GLU A 98 -6.68 3.38 10.03
N GLU A 99 -5.82 2.54 9.45
CA GLU A 99 -5.71 1.13 9.80
C GLU A 99 -5.15 0.93 11.21
N ASN A 100 -5.94 0.27 12.05
CA ASN A 100 -5.57 -0.02 13.43
C ASN A 100 -5.11 -1.47 13.62
N ARG A 101 -5.46 -2.37 12.69
CA ARG A 101 -5.20 -3.81 12.76
C ARG A 101 -4.76 -4.36 11.39
N PRO A 102 -3.58 -3.95 10.89
CA PRO A 102 -3.14 -4.16 9.51
C PRO A 102 -2.94 -5.62 9.09
N TRP A 103 -2.92 -6.54 10.04
CA TRP A 103 -2.67 -7.97 9.80
C TRP A 103 -3.83 -8.88 10.19
N GLN A 104 -4.94 -8.29 10.65
CA GLN A 104 -6.15 -9.04 10.96
C GLN A 104 -6.99 -9.19 9.68
N ARG A 105 -7.33 -10.44 9.36
CA ARG A 105 -8.23 -10.78 8.24
C ARG A 105 -9.65 -10.34 8.52
#